data_AF-E3CS72-F1
#
_entry.id   AF-E3CS72-F1
#
_cell.length_a   1.000
_cell.length_b   1.000
_cell.length_c   1.000
_cell.angle_alpha   90.00
_cell.angle_beta   90.00
_cell.angle_gamma   90.00
#
_symmetry.space_group_name_H-M   'P 1'
#
loop_
_entity.id
_entity.type
_entity.pdbx_description
1 polymer ?
#
loop_
_entity_poly.entity_id
_entity_poly.type
_entity_poly.pdbx_seq_one_letter_code
_entity_poly.pdbx_strand_id
1 'polypeptide(L)'
;MTDFLNPREIQIVKDLANYYNLKFFVSSTFDNEEYGRVILAPDYYELDEDDFEIKRLEISYARQFNKLIHPKILGALINQLGLERQVFGDIILDEEGRVQFNIASHLASYAIMSITKIGKVSVTLREASKDDWISNKEKYSQSFVLLSSMRLDNVLATVLKISRSNALKLIASGKVKLNYRQIEKADQTISIGDMISVRGFGRFRLAQQEGISKSGKAKVVIDSLLRRQK
;
A
#
# COMPACT_ATOMS: atom_id res chain seq x y z
N MET A 1 -6.75 20.11 -6.31
CA MET A 1 -6.18 19.06 -5.43
C MET A 1 -6.96 17.76 -5.64
N THR A 2 -6.28 16.62 -5.67
CA THR A 2 -6.90 15.30 -5.84
C THR A 2 -7.24 14.65 -4.48
N ASP A 3 -7.98 13.56 -4.52
CA ASP A 3 -7.99 12.56 -3.44
C ASP A 3 -6.63 11.84 -3.33
N PHE A 4 -6.49 10.89 -2.39
CA PHE A 4 -5.29 10.06 -2.32
C PHE A 4 -5.20 9.14 -3.54
N LEU A 5 -4.10 9.32 -4.26
CA LEU A 5 -3.73 8.53 -5.41
C LEU A 5 -2.69 7.50 -5.00
N ASN A 6 -2.75 6.32 -5.61
CA ASN A 6 -1.69 5.33 -5.49
C ASN A 6 -0.48 5.70 -6.36
N PRO A 7 0.72 5.10 -6.16
CA PRO A 7 1.92 5.45 -6.92
C PRO A 7 1.78 5.41 -8.45
N ARG A 8 0.94 4.51 -8.99
CA ARG A 8 0.70 4.45 -10.44
C ARG A 8 -0.12 5.66 -10.90
N GLU A 9 -1.18 6.01 -10.19
CA GLU A 9 -2.02 7.18 -10.48
C GLU A 9 -1.20 8.47 -10.37
N ILE A 10 -0.36 8.58 -9.32
CA ILE A 10 0.57 9.70 -9.14
C ILE A 10 1.49 9.84 -10.36
N GLN A 11 2.06 8.74 -10.86
CA GLN A 11 2.93 8.77 -12.04
C GLN A 11 2.17 9.24 -13.28
N ILE A 12 0.94 8.75 -13.50
CA ILE A 12 0.10 9.18 -14.63
C ILE A 12 -0.17 10.70 -14.54
N VAL A 13 -0.53 11.19 -13.37
CA VAL A 13 -0.80 12.62 -13.16
C VAL A 13 0.46 13.46 -13.35
N LYS A 14 1.63 12.96 -12.91
CA LYS A 14 2.92 13.61 -13.14
C LYS A 14 3.24 13.72 -14.63
N ASP A 15 3.04 12.65 -15.39
CA ASP A 15 3.29 12.63 -16.84
C ASP A 15 2.39 13.63 -17.57
N LEU A 16 1.10 13.71 -17.18
CA LEU A 16 0.16 14.69 -17.70
C LEU A 16 0.54 16.12 -17.33
N ALA A 17 0.93 16.38 -16.08
CA ALA A 17 1.35 17.69 -15.61
C ALA A 17 2.55 18.21 -16.42
N ASN A 18 3.54 17.34 -16.63
CA ASN A 18 4.72 17.65 -17.44
C ASN A 18 4.33 17.96 -18.89
N TYR A 19 3.43 17.18 -19.49
CA TYR A 19 2.94 17.40 -20.85
C TYR A 19 2.27 18.77 -21.02
N TYR A 20 1.50 19.21 -20.02
CA TYR A 20 0.82 20.50 -20.02
C TYR A 20 1.63 21.64 -19.38
N ASN A 21 2.90 21.40 -19.02
CA ASN A 21 3.78 22.36 -18.35
C ASN A 21 3.15 23.00 -17.10
N LEU A 22 2.54 22.16 -16.25
CA LEU A 22 1.99 22.54 -14.95
C LEU A 22 2.97 22.17 -13.84
N LYS A 23 3.01 22.97 -12.77
CA LYS A 23 3.66 22.55 -11.53
C LYS A 23 2.93 21.34 -10.95
N PHE A 24 3.72 20.40 -10.46
CA PHE A 24 3.26 19.15 -9.86
C PHE A 24 3.81 19.03 -8.45
N PHE A 25 2.93 18.87 -7.48
CA PHE A 25 3.28 18.61 -6.09
C PHE A 25 2.55 17.38 -5.57
N VAL A 26 3.21 16.59 -4.73
CA VAL A 26 2.64 15.36 -4.17
C VAL A 26 2.94 15.26 -2.69
N SER A 27 1.96 14.89 -1.88
CA SER A 27 2.14 14.83 -0.42
C SER A 27 3.05 13.70 0.05
N SER A 28 3.18 12.62 -0.73
CA SER A 28 3.97 11.46 -0.33
C SER A 28 5.49 11.71 -0.30
N THR A 29 5.97 12.80 -0.90
CA THR A 29 7.40 13.17 -0.83
C THR A 29 7.84 13.65 0.54
N PHE A 30 6.91 14.03 1.42
CA PHE A 30 7.23 14.56 2.75
C PHE A 30 7.45 13.45 3.80
N ASP A 31 6.74 12.33 3.68
CA ASP A 31 6.66 11.31 4.75
C ASP A 31 7.04 9.87 4.35
N ASN A 32 7.63 9.68 3.17
CA ASN A 32 7.95 8.35 2.64
C ASN A 32 6.74 7.39 2.64
N GLU A 33 5.59 7.93 2.25
CA GLU A 33 4.35 7.19 2.05
C GLU A 33 4.19 6.75 0.60
N GLU A 34 3.37 5.73 0.35
CA GLU A 34 3.06 5.31 -1.01
C GLU A 34 1.90 6.10 -1.60
N TYR A 35 0.81 6.26 -0.85
CA TYR A 35 -0.35 7.01 -1.31
C TYR A 35 -0.15 8.49 -1.02
N GLY A 36 -0.54 9.35 -1.95
CA GLY A 36 -0.37 10.79 -1.82
C GLY A 36 -1.46 11.57 -2.52
N ARG A 37 -1.75 12.76 -2.02
CA ARG A 37 -2.62 13.73 -2.71
C ARG A 37 -1.77 14.57 -3.63
N VAL A 38 -2.31 14.94 -4.78
CA VAL A 38 -1.61 15.72 -5.80
C VAL A 38 -2.24 17.09 -5.98
N ILE A 39 -1.38 18.10 -6.10
CA ILE A 39 -1.74 19.45 -6.50
C ILE A 39 -1.10 19.72 -7.86
N LEU A 40 -1.94 20.07 -8.83
CA LEU A 40 -1.53 20.63 -10.10
C LEU A 40 -1.80 22.12 -10.05
N ALA A 41 -0.79 22.92 -10.38
CA ALA A 41 -0.90 24.37 -10.25
C ALA A 41 -0.14 25.12 -11.35
N PRO A 42 -0.46 26.40 -11.58
CA PRO A 42 0.33 27.28 -12.45
C PRO A 42 1.71 27.59 -11.87
N ASP A 43 2.60 28.13 -12.69
CA ASP A 43 4.00 28.40 -12.32
C ASP A 43 4.18 29.41 -11.17
N TYR A 44 3.21 30.28 -10.91
CA TYR A 44 3.25 31.23 -9.81
C TYR A 44 2.84 30.63 -8.46
N TYR A 45 2.35 29.39 -8.43
CA TYR A 45 1.92 28.76 -7.19
C TYR A 45 3.12 28.40 -6.31
N GLU A 46 3.05 28.81 -5.05
CA GLU A 46 3.98 28.43 -3.99
C GLU A 46 3.25 27.47 -3.06
N LEU A 47 3.85 26.31 -2.81
CA LEU A 47 3.25 25.25 -2.02
C LEU A 47 3.47 25.51 -0.53
N ASP A 48 2.38 25.48 0.23
CA ASP A 48 2.41 25.18 1.66
C ASP A 48 2.08 23.68 1.87
N GLU A 49 2.68 23.04 2.87
CA GLU A 49 2.40 21.63 3.18
C GLU A 49 0.94 21.43 3.60
N ASP A 50 0.34 22.44 4.26
CA ASP A 50 -1.06 22.39 4.69
C ASP A 50 -2.05 22.43 3.51
N ASP A 51 -1.61 22.85 2.31
CA ASP A 51 -2.43 22.86 1.09
C ASP A 51 -2.88 21.47 0.65
N PHE A 52 -2.17 20.41 1.05
CA PHE A 52 -2.60 19.04 0.79
C PHE A 52 -3.82 18.64 1.63
N GLU A 53 -4.19 19.43 2.64
CA GLU A 53 -5.35 19.19 3.48
C GLU A 53 -5.35 17.76 4.06
N ILE A 54 -4.21 17.32 4.61
CA ILE A 54 -4.07 15.99 5.21
C ILE A 54 -4.04 16.12 6.72
N LYS A 55 -4.80 15.26 7.40
CA LYS A 55 -4.69 15.04 8.84
C LYS A 55 -4.22 13.62 9.10
N ARG A 56 -3.35 13.46 10.11
CA ARG A 56 -2.93 12.14 10.60
C ARG A 56 -3.68 11.82 11.88
N LEU A 57 -4.38 10.69 11.90
CA LEU A 57 -5.13 10.22 13.06
C LEU A 57 -4.42 9.04 13.71
N GLU A 58 -4.31 9.05 15.04
CA GLU A 58 -3.85 7.91 15.84
C GLU A 58 -5.03 7.12 16.40
N ILE A 59 -4.91 5.80 16.36
CA ILE A 59 -5.87 4.86 16.94
C ILE A 59 -5.37 4.38 18.30
N SER A 60 -6.13 4.72 19.33
CA SER A 60 -5.92 4.29 20.71
C SER A 60 -6.80 3.08 21.03
N TYR A 61 -6.20 2.05 21.61
CA TYR A 61 -6.88 0.82 22.02
C TYR A 61 -6.09 0.09 23.10
N ALA A 62 -6.70 -0.88 23.79
CA ALA A 62 -6.02 -1.67 24.82
C ALA A 62 -5.02 -2.66 24.20
N ARG A 63 -3.82 -2.17 23.85
CA ARG A 63 -2.75 -2.89 23.12
C ARG A 63 -2.25 -4.13 23.85
N GLN A 64 -2.24 -4.12 25.18
CA GLN A 64 -1.83 -5.27 25.98
C GLN A 64 -2.72 -6.51 25.79
N PHE A 65 -3.97 -6.33 25.35
CA PHE A 65 -4.94 -7.42 25.18
C PHE A 65 -5.33 -7.65 23.72
N ASN A 66 -4.99 -6.73 22.82
CA ASN A 66 -5.47 -6.73 21.45
C ASN A 66 -4.33 -6.46 20.47
N LYS A 67 -4.40 -7.09 19.29
CA LYS A 67 -3.52 -6.79 18.17
C LYS A 67 -4.35 -6.37 16.97
N LEU A 68 -4.21 -5.10 16.57
CA LEU A 68 -4.74 -4.62 15.29
C LEU A 68 -3.73 -4.93 14.19
N ILE A 69 -4.27 -5.24 13.00
CA ILE A 69 -3.50 -5.51 11.80
C ILE A 69 -4.06 -4.67 10.67
N HIS A 70 -3.19 -4.20 9.77
CA HIS A 70 -3.53 -3.31 8.65
C HIS A 70 -4.82 -3.68 7.89
N PRO A 71 -5.12 -4.95 7.57
CA PRO A 71 -6.33 -5.31 6.82
C PRO A 71 -7.62 -5.10 7.61
N LYS A 72 -7.58 -5.30 8.93
CA LYS A 72 -8.74 -5.07 9.80
C LYS A 72 -9.00 -3.58 9.95
N ILE A 73 -7.94 -2.78 10.08
CA ILE A 73 -8.03 -1.32 10.16
C ILE A 73 -8.63 -0.79 8.86
N LEU A 74 -8.03 -1.09 7.70
CA LEU A 74 -8.53 -0.64 6.41
C LEU A 74 -9.98 -1.07 6.15
N GLY A 75 -10.32 -2.32 6.50
CA GLY A 75 -11.70 -2.80 6.37
C GLY A 75 -12.68 -2.03 7.24
N ALA A 76 -12.29 -1.67 8.47
CA ALA A 76 -13.12 -0.83 9.33
C ALA A 76 -13.27 0.59 8.78
N LEU A 77 -12.17 1.22 8.34
CA LEU A 77 -12.17 2.56 7.76
C LEU A 77 -13.13 2.65 6.56
N ILE A 78 -13.03 1.72 5.62
CA ILE A 78 -13.89 1.70 4.42
C ILE A 78 -15.35 1.39 4.79
N ASN A 79 -15.59 0.34 5.58
CA ASN A 79 -16.96 -0.13 5.82
C ASN A 79 -17.76 0.77 6.78
N GLN A 80 -17.12 1.34 7.80
CA GLN A 80 -17.84 2.12 8.83
C GLN A 80 -18.07 3.56 8.41
N LEU A 81 -17.16 4.12 7.63
CA LEU A 81 -17.33 5.48 7.13
C LEU A 81 -18.11 5.50 5.81
N GLY A 82 -18.30 4.33 5.15
CA GLY A 82 -18.89 4.27 3.82
C GLY A 82 -18.03 4.99 2.77
N LEU A 83 -16.75 5.19 3.07
CA LEU A 83 -15.84 6.00 2.27
C LEU A 83 -15.00 5.13 1.34
N GLU A 84 -14.67 5.69 0.19
CA GLU A 84 -13.80 5.04 -0.77
C GLU A 84 -12.35 5.00 -0.28
N ARG A 85 -11.55 4.04 -0.78
CA ARG A 85 -10.11 3.93 -0.45
C ARG A 85 -9.34 5.25 -0.67
N GLN A 86 -9.81 6.05 -1.62
CA GLN A 86 -9.20 7.29 -2.08
C GLN A 86 -9.23 8.42 -1.02
N VAL A 87 -10.03 8.31 0.04
CA VAL A 87 -10.02 9.34 1.10
C VAL A 87 -8.94 9.12 2.17
N PHE A 88 -8.32 7.94 2.18
CA PHE A 88 -7.31 7.56 3.15
C PHE A 88 -5.95 7.43 2.46
N GLY A 89 -4.89 7.86 3.15
CA GLY A 89 -3.51 7.61 2.77
C GLY A 89 -3.02 6.25 3.26
N ASP A 90 -1.76 6.19 3.68
CA ASP A 90 -1.17 4.97 4.23
C ASP A 90 -1.67 4.70 5.66
N ILE A 91 -1.71 3.41 6.04
CA ILE A 91 -1.91 2.99 7.43
C ILE A 91 -0.55 2.54 7.95
N ILE A 92 -0.04 3.26 8.94
CA ILE A 92 1.26 3.04 9.54
C ILE A 92 1.05 2.28 10.84
N LEU A 93 1.77 1.16 10.99
CA LEU A 93 1.79 0.34 12.20
C LEU A 93 3.24 0.14 12.62
N ASP A 94 3.59 0.57 13.82
CA ASP A 94 4.92 0.34 14.37
C ASP A 94 5.02 -1.00 15.14
N GLU A 95 6.22 -1.31 15.62
CA GLU A 95 6.51 -2.56 16.36
C GLU A 95 5.86 -2.60 17.75
N GLU A 96 5.55 -1.44 18.32
CA GLU A 96 4.87 -1.29 19.62
C GLU A 96 3.34 -1.39 19.48
N GLY A 97 2.84 -1.47 18.24
CA GLY A 97 1.41 -1.54 17.94
C GLY A 97 0.71 -0.19 17.96
N ARG A 98 1.44 0.93 17.85
CA ARG A 98 0.83 2.22 17.50
C ARG A 98 0.33 2.15 16.07
N VAL A 99 -0.84 2.74 15.86
CA VAL A 99 -1.47 2.80 14.54
C VAL A 99 -1.79 4.25 14.24
N GLN A 100 -1.26 4.74 13.12
CA GLN A 100 -1.62 6.03 12.57
C GLN A 100 -2.06 5.86 11.12
N PHE A 101 -2.90 6.76 10.62
CA PHE A 101 -3.24 6.79 9.20
C PHE A 101 -3.55 8.21 8.75
N ASN A 102 -3.28 8.46 7.47
CA ASN A 102 -3.59 9.73 6.82
C ASN A 102 -5.03 9.74 6.27
N ILE A 103 -5.69 10.88 6.40
CA ILE A 103 -7.06 11.11 5.90
C ILE A 103 -7.19 12.54 5.37
N ALA A 104 -8.07 12.75 4.41
CA ALA A 104 -8.44 14.10 3.99
C ALA A 104 -9.02 14.88 5.18
N SER A 105 -8.57 16.12 5.38
CA SER A 105 -8.83 16.93 6.57
C SER A 105 -10.33 17.08 6.87
N HIS A 106 -11.15 17.31 5.84
CA HIS A 106 -12.59 17.48 5.95
C HIS A 106 -13.32 16.23 6.49
N LEU A 107 -12.68 15.05 6.47
CA LEU A 107 -13.23 13.79 7.00
C LEU A 107 -12.68 13.42 8.37
N ALA A 108 -11.68 14.15 8.88
CA ALA A 108 -11.00 13.82 10.14
C ALA A 108 -11.96 13.81 11.33
N SER A 109 -12.76 14.87 11.50
CA SER A 109 -13.73 14.97 12.61
C SER A 109 -14.78 13.87 12.53
N TYR A 110 -15.28 13.57 11.32
CA TYR A 110 -16.25 12.50 11.11
C TYR A 110 -15.67 11.12 11.45
N ALA A 111 -14.42 10.85 11.06
CA ALA A 111 -13.71 9.63 11.40
C ALA A 111 -13.51 9.48 12.92
N ILE A 112 -13.12 10.57 13.60
CA ILE A 112 -12.93 10.60 15.06
C ILE A 112 -14.24 10.25 15.80
N MET A 113 -15.37 10.80 15.35
CA MET A 113 -16.66 10.59 16.00
C MET A 113 -17.26 9.21 15.69
N SER A 114 -17.05 8.70 14.48
CA SER A 114 -17.77 7.51 14.00
C SER A 114 -17.02 6.21 14.28
N ILE A 115 -15.68 6.21 14.24
CA ILE A 115 -14.88 4.99 14.44
C ILE A 115 -14.67 4.77 15.93
N THR A 116 -15.55 3.98 16.52
CA THR A 116 -15.47 3.57 17.93
C THR A 116 -15.04 2.12 18.12
N LYS A 117 -14.94 1.36 17.02
CA LYS A 117 -14.61 -0.08 17.06
C LYS A 117 -13.95 -0.56 15.78
N ILE A 118 -12.88 -1.35 15.89
CA ILE A 118 -12.25 -2.04 14.76
C ILE A 118 -12.35 -3.55 14.97
N GLY A 119 -13.20 -4.20 14.15
CA GLY A 119 -13.58 -5.59 14.36
C GLY A 119 -14.31 -5.77 15.70
N LYS A 120 -13.67 -6.45 16.66
CA LYS A 120 -14.21 -6.62 18.02
C LYS A 120 -13.59 -5.67 19.05
N VAL A 121 -12.57 -4.90 18.68
CA VAL A 121 -11.76 -4.08 19.59
C VAL A 121 -12.35 -2.68 19.66
N SER A 122 -12.70 -2.20 20.85
CA SER A 122 -13.08 -0.79 21.05
C SER A 122 -11.86 0.11 20.85
N VAL A 123 -12.04 1.21 20.14
CA VAL A 123 -10.98 2.16 19.81
C VAL A 123 -11.45 3.59 20.00
N THR A 124 -10.51 4.50 20.20
CA THR A 124 -10.73 5.94 20.07
C THR A 124 -9.72 6.53 19.10
N LEU A 125 -10.12 7.54 18.35
CA LEU A 125 -9.26 8.24 17.40
C LEU A 125 -8.96 9.64 17.92
N ARG A 126 -7.75 10.13 17.66
CA ARG A 126 -7.35 11.52 17.90
C ARG A 126 -6.46 12.01 16.76
N GLU A 127 -6.43 13.30 16.52
CA GLU A 127 -5.40 13.90 15.67
C GLU A 127 -4.02 13.75 16.33
N ALA A 128 -3.02 13.36 15.55
CA ALA A 128 -1.63 13.26 15.98
C ALA A 128 -0.89 14.53 15.56
N SER A 129 -0.17 15.16 16.51
CA SER A 129 0.77 16.24 16.20
C SER A 129 1.93 15.71 15.35
N LYS A 130 2.54 16.58 14.53
CA LYS A 130 3.69 16.20 13.68
C LYS A 130 4.84 15.59 14.50
N ASP A 131 5.07 16.08 15.72
CA ASP A 131 6.11 15.53 16.63
C ASP A 131 5.82 14.08 17.07
N ASP A 132 4.55 13.66 17.05
CA ASP A 132 4.11 12.32 17.46
C ASP A 132 4.00 11.34 16.27
N TRP A 133 4.33 11.77 15.05
CA TRP A 133 4.17 10.95 13.85
C TRP A 133 5.09 9.74 13.88
N ILE A 134 4.49 8.56 13.70
CA ILE A 134 5.27 7.33 13.51
C ILE A 134 5.67 7.21 12.04
N SER A 135 6.93 6.86 11.78
CA SER A 135 7.42 6.68 10.42
C SER A 135 7.05 5.29 9.88
N ASN A 136 6.74 5.24 8.58
CA ASN A 136 6.50 3.98 7.90
C ASN A 136 7.81 3.19 7.71
N LYS A 137 8.14 2.34 8.69
CA LYS A 137 9.25 1.38 8.60
C LYS A 137 8.72 0.03 8.14
N GLU A 138 8.26 -0.07 6.90
CA GLU A 138 7.88 -1.38 6.36
C GLU A 138 9.09 -2.32 6.36
N LYS A 139 9.16 -3.22 7.34
CA LYS A 139 10.18 -4.27 7.39
C LYS A 139 9.85 -5.36 6.38
N TYR A 140 10.29 -5.16 5.14
CA TYR A 140 10.25 -6.22 4.13
C TYR A 140 11.10 -7.41 4.61
N SER A 141 10.51 -8.59 4.57
CA SER A 141 11.25 -9.84 4.76
C SER A 141 11.89 -10.26 3.44
N GLN A 142 13.19 -10.48 3.44
CA GLN A 142 13.90 -10.98 2.28
C GLN A 142 13.85 -12.50 2.22
N SER A 143 13.63 -13.03 1.03
CA SER A 143 13.66 -14.47 0.77
C SER A 143 14.17 -14.74 -0.64
N PHE A 144 14.58 -15.98 -0.90
CA PHE A 144 15.08 -16.40 -2.21
C PHE A 144 14.16 -17.44 -2.82
N VAL A 145 13.94 -17.33 -4.14
CA VAL A 145 13.16 -18.31 -4.92
C VAL A 145 13.88 -18.68 -6.21
N LEU A 146 13.61 -19.90 -6.69
CA LEU A 146 14.06 -20.38 -7.99
C LEU A 146 12.90 -20.38 -8.96
N LEU A 147 12.94 -19.50 -9.95
CA LEU A 147 11.89 -19.36 -10.96
C LEU A 147 12.31 -20.04 -12.26
N SER A 148 11.50 -20.98 -12.74
CA SER A 148 11.65 -21.59 -14.08
C SER A 148 11.25 -20.64 -15.21
N SER A 149 10.45 -19.61 -14.92
CA SER A 149 10.09 -18.53 -15.85
C SER A 149 9.60 -17.31 -15.05
N MET A 150 9.69 -16.13 -15.66
CA MET A 150 9.21 -14.87 -15.07
C MET A 150 7.71 -14.63 -15.29
N ARG A 151 6.93 -15.65 -15.66
CA ARG A 151 5.48 -15.53 -15.84
C ARG A 151 4.78 -15.35 -14.49
N LEU A 152 3.76 -14.48 -14.45
CA LEU A 152 3.03 -14.13 -13.23
C LEU A 152 2.49 -15.36 -12.50
N ASP A 153 1.88 -16.31 -13.21
CA ASP A 153 1.37 -17.55 -12.63
C ASP A 153 2.47 -18.40 -11.95
N ASN A 154 3.65 -18.49 -12.57
CA ASN A 154 4.80 -19.20 -12.03
C ASN A 154 5.41 -18.48 -10.82
N VAL A 155 5.52 -17.15 -10.91
CA VAL A 155 6.02 -16.28 -9.82
C VAL A 155 5.11 -16.43 -8.60
N LEU A 156 3.80 -16.26 -8.77
CA LEU A 156 2.82 -16.39 -7.69
C LEU A 156 2.84 -17.77 -7.06
N ALA A 157 2.83 -18.85 -7.86
CA ALA A 157 2.86 -20.21 -7.35
C ALA A 157 4.08 -20.46 -6.47
N THR A 158 5.25 -20.01 -6.92
CA THR A 158 6.53 -20.21 -6.23
C THR A 158 6.62 -19.37 -4.96
N VAL A 159 6.34 -18.06 -5.05
CA VAL A 159 6.49 -17.12 -3.92
C VAL A 159 5.44 -17.38 -2.84
N LEU A 160 4.19 -17.64 -3.22
CA LEU A 160 3.10 -17.91 -2.28
C LEU A 160 3.05 -19.37 -1.82
N LYS A 161 3.90 -20.25 -2.38
CA LYS A 161 3.94 -21.69 -2.11
C LYS A 161 2.59 -22.37 -2.32
N ILE A 162 1.92 -22.02 -3.42
CA ILE A 162 0.64 -22.61 -3.84
C ILE A 162 0.78 -23.34 -5.18
N SER A 163 -0.17 -24.21 -5.51
CA SER A 163 -0.21 -24.80 -6.84
C SER A 163 -0.38 -23.73 -7.93
N ARG A 164 0.15 -24.01 -9.13
CA ARG A 164 -0.07 -23.14 -10.29
C ARG A 164 -1.57 -22.95 -10.61
N SER A 165 -2.38 -23.98 -10.39
CA SER A 165 -3.84 -23.90 -10.53
C SER A 165 -4.47 -22.90 -9.55
N ASN A 166 -3.99 -22.83 -8.31
CA ASN A 166 -4.47 -21.85 -7.34
C ASN A 166 -3.98 -20.43 -7.67
N ALA A 167 -2.75 -20.28 -8.17
CA ALA A 167 -2.27 -18.99 -8.68
C ALA A 167 -3.16 -18.47 -9.82
N LEU A 168 -3.50 -19.31 -10.79
CA LEU A 168 -4.41 -18.96 -11.89
C LEU A 168 -5.80 -18.52 -11.38
N LYS A 169 -6.36 -19.21 -10.39
CA LYS A 169 -7.64 -18.81 -9.75
C LYS A 169 -7.56 -17.44 -9.09
N LEU A 170 -6.44 -17.08 -8.46
CA LEU A 170 -6.25 -15.76 -7.85
C LEU A 170 -6.23 -14.66 -8.92
N ILE A 171 -5.54 -14.89 -10.04
CA ILE A 171 -5.49 -13.95 -11.17
C ILE A 171 -6.90 -13.79 -11.77
N ALA A 172 -7.55 -14.89 -12.11
CA ALA A 172 -8.88 -14.88 -12.72
C ALA A 172 -9.97 -14.25 -11.83
N SER A 173 -9.82 -14.32 -10.50
CA SER A 173 -10.76 -13.69 -9.56
C SER A 173 -10.44 -12.22 -9.25
N GLY A 174 -9.54 -11.58 -10.02
CA GLY A 174 -9.19 -10.16 -9.85
C GLY A 174 -8.49 -9.84 -8.54
N LYS A 175 -7.89 -10.85 -7.88
CA LYS A 175 -7.22 -10.69 -6.57
C LYS A 175 -5.77 -10.26 -6.68
N VAL A 176 -5.23 -10.19 -7.90
CA VAL A 176 -3.82 -9.88 -8.16
C VAL A 176 -3.71 -8.51 -8.83
N LYS A 177 -2.83 -7.67 -8.28
CA LYS A 177 -2.42 -6.41 -8.89
C LYS A 177 -0.91 -6.42 -9.13
N LEU A 178 -0.51 -5.93 -10.30
CA LEU A 178 0.88 -5.65 -10.67
C LEU A 178 1.04 -4.13 -10.74
N ASN A 179 1.95 -3.57 -9.93
CA ASN A 179 2.20 -2.13 -9.87
C ASN A 179 0.89 -1.33 -9.77
N TYR A 180 0.07 -1.68 -8.76
CA TYR A 180 -1.25 -1.10 -8.46
C TYR A 180 -2.36 -1.34 -9.51
N ARG A 181 -2.05 -1.90 -10.68
CA ARG A 181 -3.01 -2.25 -11.73
C ARG A 181 -3.51 -3.68 -11.58
N GLN A 182 -4.82 -3.90 -11.69
CA GLN A 182 -5.40 -5.25 -11.77
C GLN A 182 -4.95 -5.95 -13.06
N ILE A 183 -4.48 -7.19 -12.94
CA ILE A 183 -4.03 -8.02 -14.07
C ILE A 183 -4.91 -9.25 -14.21
N GLU A 184 -5.30 -9.56 -15.44
CA GLU A 184 -6.09 -10.73 -15.79
C GLU A 184 -5.29 -11.77 -16.57
N LYS A 185 -4.20 -11.36 -17.23
CA LYS A 185 -3.34 -12.22 -18.04
C LYS A 185 -2.31 -12.94 -17.18
N ALA A 186 -2.47 -14.25 -17.05
CA ALA A 186 -1.61 -15.09 -16.23
C ALA A 186 -0.19 -15.30 -16.77
N ASP A 187 -0.03 -15.16 -18.08
CA ASP A 187 1.23 -15.30 -18.80
C ASP A 187 2.05 -14.01 -18.86
N GLN A 188 1.56 -12.93 -18.24
CA GLN A 188 2.29 -11.67 -18.17
C GLN A 188 3.67 -11.89 -17.55
N THR A 189 4.69 -11.40 -18.24
CA THR A 189 6.07 -11.46 -17.76
C THR A 189 6.29 -10.38 -16.72
N ILE A 190 6.88 -10.76 -15.59
CA ILE A 190 7.22 -9.90 -14.46
C ILE A 190 8.68 -9.51 -14.56
N SER A 191 8.96 -8.24 -14.28
CA SER A 191 10.31 -7.68 -14.29
C SER A 191 10.86 -7.54 -12.87
N ILE A 192 12.18 -7.45 -12.75
CA ILE A 192 12.82 -7.01 -11.51
C ILE A 192 12.35 -5.58 -11.19
N GLY A 193 12.06 -5.32 -9.93
CA GLY A 193 11.46 -4.08 -9.42
C GLY A 193 9.94 -4.11 -9.33
N ASP A 194 9.26 -5.02 -10.04
CA ASP A 194 7.80 -5.08 -10.03
C ASP A 194 7.23 -5.45 -8.66
N MET A 195 6.20 -4.72 -8.24
CA MET A 195 5.42 -4.96 -7.03
C MET A 195 4.16 -5.74 -7.35
N ILE A 196 3.97 -6.88 -6.69
CA ILE A 196 2.80 -7.74 -6.83
C ILE A 196 2.02 -7.74 -5.53
N SER A 197 0.75 -7.36 -5.59
CA SER A 197 -0.18 -7.38 -4.47
C SER A 197 -1.25 -8.44 -4.69
N VAL A 198 -1.45 -9.29 -3.69
CA VAL A 198 -2.37 -10.43 -3.75
C VAL A 198 -3.32 -10.36 -2.56
N ARG A 199 -4.60 -10.15 -2.82
CA ARG A 199 -5.63 -10.04 -1.78
C ARG A 199 -5.64 -11.31 -0.92
N GLY A 200 -5.51 -11.12 0.40
CA GLY A 200 -5.45 -12.20 1.39
C GLY A 200 -4.05 -12.69 1.72
N PHE A 201 -3.06 -12.48 0.84
CA PHE A 201 -1.68 -12.93 1.04
C PHE A 201 -0.74 -11.78 1.43
N GLY A 202 -0.95 -10.58 0.89
CA GLY A 202 -0.06 -9.42 1.12
C GLY A 202 0.57 -8.96 -0.19
N ARG A 203 1.75 -8.35 -0.11
CA ARG A 203 2.50 -7.85 -1.26
C ARG A 203 3.96 -8.28 -1.23
N PHE A 204 4.57 -8.35 -2.39
CA PHE A 204 5.98 -8.65 -2.55
C PHE A 204 6.55 -8.01 -3.81
N ARG A 205 7.85 -7.74 -3.81
CA ARG A 205 8.61 -7.19 -4.93
C ARG A 205 9.69 -8.18 -5.35
N LEU A 206 9.91 -8.29 -6.66
CA LEU A 206 11.08 -9.00 -7.19
C LEU A 206 12.28 -8.05 -7.09
N ALA A 207 13.08 -8.16 -6.04
CA ALA A 207 14.10 -7.17 -5.73
C ALA A 207 15.28 -7.23 -6.70
N GLN A 208 15.84 -8.42 -6.92
CA GLN A 208 16.99 -8.63 -7.80
C GLN A 208 17.06 -10.07 -8.30
N GLN A 209 17.69 -10.28 -9.46
CA GLN A 209 18.14 -11.59 -9.92
C GLN A 209 19.64 -11.78 -9.64
N GLU A 210 20.00 -12.77 -8.84
CA GLU A 210 21.39 -13.06 -8.43
C GLU A 210 22.08 -14.11 -9.32
N GLY A 211 21.41 -14.55 -10.38
CA GLY A 211 21.99 -15.46 -11.38
C GLY A 211 21.06 -16.61 -11.73
N ILE A 212 21.65 -17.71 -12.17
CA ILE A 212 20.95 -18.88 -12.71
C ILE A 212 21.44 -20.15 -12.00
N SER A 213 20.54 -21.08 -11.69
CA SER A 213 20.87 -22.39 -11.13
C SER A 213 21.52 -23.30 -12.18
N LYS A 214 22.15 -24.39 -11.75
CA LYS A 214 22.65 -25.44 -12.67
C LYS A 214 21.57 -26.03 -13.58
N SER A 215 20.30 -25.96 -13.15
CA SER A 215 19.12 -26.42 -13.90
C SER A 215 18.46 -25.33 -14.73
N GLY A 216 19.10 -24.16 -14.91
CA GLY A 216 18.59 -23.08 -15.75
C GLY A 216 17.52 -22.18 -15.11
N LYS A 217 17.25 -22.32 -13.79
CA LYS A 217 16.24 -21.49 -13.10
C LYS A 217 16.85 -20.17 -12.62
N ALA A 218 16.12 -19.07 -12.77
CA ALA A 218 16.53 -17.77 -12.24
C ALA A 218 16.49 -17.77 -10.71
N LYS A 219 17.57 -17.31 -10.07
CA LYS A 219 17.65 -17.07 -8.63
C LYS A 219 17.20 -15.65 -8.36
N VAL A 220 16.06 -15.47 -7.71
CA VAL A 220 15.45 -14.16 -7.50
C VAL A 220 15.27 -13.88 -6.01
N VAL A 221 15.72 -12.71 -5.58
CA VAL A 221 15.48 -12.13 -4.26
C VAL A 221 14.07 -11.54 -4.24
N ILE A 222 13.31 -11.86 -3.20
CA ILE A 222 11.96 -11.37 -2.98
C ILE A 222 11.93 -10.58 -1.69
N ASP A 223 11.56 -9.31 -1.79
CA ASP A 223 11.22 -8.46 -0.66
C ASP A 223 9.73 -8.58 -0.41
N SER A 224 9.32 -9.05 0.76
CA SER A 224 7.92 -9.43 0.98
C SER A 224 7.34 -8.92 2.29
N LEU A 225 6.08 -8.50 2.21
CA LEU A 225 5.16 -8.24 3.34
C LEU A 225 4.05 -9.30 3.32
N LEU A 226 4.42 -10.54 3.01
CA LEU A 226 3.50 -11.66 2.96
C LEU A 226 3.08 -12.06 4.37
N ARG A 227 1.80 -12.42 4.51
CA ARG A 227 1.29 -12.98 5.75
C ARG A 227 1.81 -14.40 5.90
N ARG A 228 2.39 -14.71 7.06
CA ARG A 228 2.66 -16.10 7.44
C ARG A 228 1.33 -16.87 7.42
N GLN A 229 1.20 -17.84 6.53
CA GLN A 229 0.12 -18.81 6.60
C GLN A 229 0.38 -19.68 7.84
N LYS A 230 -0.62 -19.74 8.74
CA LYS A 230 -0.65 -20.72 9.82
C LYS A 230 -1.12 -22.05 9.26
#